data_AF-A0A9D6R881-F1
#
_entry.id   AF-A0A9D6R881-F1
#
_cell.length_a   1.000
_cell.length_b   1.000
_cell.length_c   1.000
_cell.angle_alpha   90.00
_cell.angle_beta   90.00
_cell.angle_gamma   90.00
#
_symmetry.space_group_name_H-M   'P 1'
#
loop_
_entity.id
_entity.type
_entity.pdbx_description
1 polymer ?
#
loop_
_entity_poly.entity_id
_entity_poly.type
_entity_poly.pdbx_seq_one_letter_code
_entity_poly.pdbx_strand_id
1 'polypeptide(L)'
;MTKCPAHDDHSPSLSVAEGDDGCVLLNCHAGCAVEDMVAEIGLEMRDSFDDDGTTTRAGDRMRFTSEKKPEPEVEDLGAPTAKQIAALIASRRIRHPRDLDALAARRLRVWEREWLGFPTVGGGWKLVAVDAQGTPRLDEGGTLIRRNIGKVSLVVSSAVRMAFETGHAILHRAFDVEGESDMLSLIACMPDAVALTGTGGAGSLAGHDRHRDQLAALALAEVVIVRDLDNAGRTGAAKAAAWWHGLDVTVRILALPAALGDKGDLRDYLLGRPAMNAKTAVEPLGSAADLEELAAAAPAWSPSKPAADDPQSRGSRRARSIRRFHGSRAR
;
A
#
# COMPACT_ATOMS: atom_id res chain seq x y z
N MET A 1 7.62 32.12 23.77
CA MET A 1 8.71 31.45 23.03
C MET A 1 9.78 31.05 24.03
N THR A 2 10.32 29.84 23.88
CA THR A 2 11.33 29.25 24.75
C THR A 2 12.47 28.68 23.89
N LYS A 3 13.54 28.19 24.53
CA LYS A 3 14.63 27.51 23.81
C LYS A 3 14.19 26.12 23.34
N CYS A 4 14.57 25.76 22.12
CA CYS A 4 14.38 24.40 21.64
C CYS A 4 15.33 23.45 22.40
N PRO A 5 14.84 22.30 22.91
CA PRO A 5 15.70 21.31 23.54
C PRO A 5 16.50 20.49 22.51
N ALA A 6 15.99 20.33 21.28
CA ALA A 6 16.62 19.51 20.23
C ALA A 6 17.85 20.15 19.55
N HIS A 7 18.19 21.39 19.88
CA HIS A 7 19.42 22.04 19.40
C HIS A 7 19.96 23.05 20.42
N ASP A 8 21.24 23.40 20.29
CA ASP A 8 21.85 24.41 21.16
C ASP A 8 21.37 25.81 20.77
N ASP A 9 20.31 26.25 21.43
CA ASP A 9 19.62 27.49 21.09
C ASP A 9 20.24 28.71 21.80
N HIS A 10 20.75 29.66 21.02
CA HIS A 10 21.30 30.92 21.53
C HIS A 10 20.24 32.03 21.62
N SER A 11 19.06 31.86 21.00
CA SER A 11 17.92 32.79 21.08
C SER A 11 16.59 32.03 20.96
N PRO A 12 15.61 32.22 21.88
CA PRO A 12 14.40 31.37 21.95
C PRO A 12 13.72 31.12 20.60
N SER A 13 13.79 29.88 20.11
CA SER A 13 13.30 29.49 18.78
C SER A 13 12.03 28.62 18.80
N LEU A 14 11.59 28.14 19.97
CA LEU A 14 10.46 27.23 20.13
C LEU A 14 9.19 27.97 20.54
N SER A 15 8.11 27.74 19.78
CA SER A 15 6.74 28.13 20.12
C SER A 15 5.97 26.91 20.61
N VAL A 16 5.29 27.05 21.75
CA VAL A 16 4.42 26.04 22.35
C VAL A 16 3.04 26.67 22.47
N ALA A 17 2.02 26.01 21.93
CA ALA A 17 0.63 26.44 22.00
C ALA A 17 -0.29 25.22 22.18
N GLU A 18 -1.50 25.45 22.65
CA GLU A 18 -2.56 24.44 22.69
C GLU A 18 -3.42 24.61 21.43
N GLY A 19 -3.68 23.51 20.73
CA GLY A 19 -4.58 23.44 19.57
C GLY A 19 -6.04 23.37 19.98
N ASP A 20 -6.95 23.68 19.05
CA ASP A 20 -8.40 23.66 19.30
C ASP A 20 -8.97 22.26 19.59
N ASP A 21 -8.16 21.22 19.37
CA ASP A 21 -8.42 19.80 19.64
C ASP A 21 -7.81 19.32 20.96
N GLY A 22 -7.21 20.22 21.76
CA GLY A 22 -6.52 19.89 23.02
C GLY A 22 -5.10 19.36 22.83
N CYS A 23 -4.60 19.28 21.59
CA CYS A 23 -3.24 18.83 21.32
C CYS A 23 -2.21 19.94 21.55
N VAL A 24 -1.04 19.60 22.07
CA VAL A 24 0.07 20.57 22.18
C VAL A 24 0.76 20.74 20.82
N LEU A 25 0.73 21.97 20.29
CA LEU A 25 1.43 22.37 19.08
C LEU A 25 2.84 22.85 19.41
N LEU A 26 3.84 22.12 18.94
CA LEU A 26 5.26 22.47 19.03
C LEU A 26 5.76 22.93 17.66
N ASN A 27 6.34 24.13 17.59
CA ASN A 27 6.94 24.64 16.37
C ASN A 27 8.29 25.31 16.64
N CYS A 28 9.37 24.72 16.12
CA CYS A 28 10.71 25.30 16.16
C CYS A 28 10.98 26.07 14.87
N HIS A 29 11.19 27.38 14.97
CA HIS A 29 11.48 28.24 13.81
C HIS A 29 12.88 27.98 13.19
N ALA A 30 13.70 27.14 13.83
CA ALA A 30 14.97 26.65 13.29
C ALA A 30 14.84 25.33 12.51
N GLY A 31 13.65 24.70 12.51
CA GLY A 31 13.36 23.52 11.69
C GLY A 31 13.63 22.15 12.33
N CYS A 32 13.72 22.07 13.66
CA CYS A 32 13.82 20.78 14.36
C CYS A 32 12.55 19.95 14.19
N ALA A 33 12.73 18.63 14.06
CA ALA A 33 11.63 17.67 14.10
C ALA A 33 10.98 17.65 15.49
N VAL A 34 9.68 17.42 15.55
CA VAL A 34 8.93 17.41 16.81
C VAL A 34 9.34 16.23 17.68
N GLU A 35 9.64 15.11 17.04
CA GLU A 35 10.11 13.87 17.63
C GLU A 35 11.40 14.09 18.44
N ASP A 36 12.35 14.83 17.88
CA ASP A 36 13.61 15.16 18.56
C ASP A 36 13.37 16.08 19.77
N MET A 37 12.40 17.00 19.65
CA MET A 37 12.06 17.92 20.74
C MET A 37 11.41 17.21 21.92
N VAL A 38 10.47 16.30 21.68
CA VAL A 38 9.79 15.55 22.73
C VAL A 38 10.71 14.49 23.37
N ALA A 39 11.55 13.83 22.57
CA ALA A 39 12.49 12.83 23.06
C ALA A 39 13.51 13.43 24.06
N GLU A 40 14.04 14.62 23.78
CA GLU A 40 15.04 15.27 24.64
C GLU A 40 14.48 15.67 26.01
N ILE A 41 13.18 15.97 26.09
CA ILE A 41 12.50 16.28 27.35
C ILE A 41 11.88 15.04 28.02
N GLY A 42 12.14 13.85 27.48
CA GLY A 42 11.70 12.57 28.04
C GLY A 42 10.22 12.28 27.83
N LEU A 43 9.61 12.84 26.79
CA LEU A 43 8.24 12.57 26.37
C LEU A 43 8.25 11.72 25.09
N GLU A 44 7.28 10.81 24.98
CA GLU A 44 7.01 10.10 23.73
C GLU A 44 5.90 10.84 22.95
N MET A 45 5.83 10.68 21.62
CA MET A 45 4.79 11.32 20.79
C MET A 45 3.35 11.01 21.24
N ARG A 46 3.16 9.92 22.00
CA ARG A 46 1.87 9.53 22.60
C ARG A 46 1.51 10.30 23.88
N ASP A 47 2.47 10.96 24.51
CA ASP A 47 2.27 11.74 25.74
C ASP A 47 1.79 13.18 25.45
N SER A 48 1.71 13.56 24.17
CA SER A 48 1.24 14.89 23.72
C SER A 48 -0.28 14.96 23.54
N PHE A 49 -1.01 13.90 23.89
CA PHE A 49 -2.47 13.83 23.86
C PHE A 49 -2.98 13.81 25.31
N ASP A 50 -3.55 14.91 25.77
CA ASP A 50 -4.26 14.93 27.05
C ASP A 50 -5.62 14.23 26.88
N ASP A 51 -5.75 13.03 27.45
CA ASP A 51 -7.02 12.35 27.65
C ASP A 51 -7.50 12.73 29.07
N ASP A 52 -8.36 13.74 29.16
CA ASP A 52 -8.70 14.38 30.43
C ASP A 52 -9.54 13.46 31.33
N GLY A 53 -8.93 13.00 32.43
CA GLY A 53 -9.44 11.89 33.23
C GLY A 53 -9.02 11.86 34.70
N THR A 54 -9.01 13.01 35.38
CA THR A 54 -9.17 13.17 36.85
C THR A 54 -8.23 12.42 37.82
N THR A 55 -7.50 13.21 38.60
CA THR A 55 -6.67 12.86 39.77
C THR A 55 -7.26 11.82 40.73
N THR A 56 -6.50 10.79 41.13
CA THR A 56 -6.44 10.32 42.53
C THR A 56 -5.17 9.51 42.87
N ARG A 57 -4.44 10.03 43.86
CA ARG A 57 -3.54 9.44 44.87
C ARG A 57 -2.80 8.11 44.61
N ALA A 58 -1.50 8.20 44.90
CA ALA A 58 -0.52 7.15 45.15
C ALA A 58 -1.08 5.87 45.81
N GLY A 59 -0.73 4.74 45.19
CA GLY A 59 -0.74 3.43 45.83
C GLY A 59 -1.82 2.48 45.35
N ASP A 60 -1.76 2.04 44.08
CA ASP A 60 -2.18 0.67 43.76
C ASP A 60 -1.40 0.11 42.57
N ARG A 61 -0.82 -1.07 42.75
CA ARG A 61 -0.05 -1.78 41.71
C ARG A 61 -1.04 -2.46 40.78
N MET A 62 -1.70 -1.70 39.91
CA MET A 62 -2.52 -2.30 38.85
C MET A 62 -1.59 -2.81 37.76
N ARG A 63 -1.57 -4.14 37.58
CA ARG A 63 -0.89 -4.82 36.47
C ARG A 63 -1.40 -4.23 35.16
N PHE A 64 -0.50 -3.65 34.37
CA PHE A 64 -0.78 -3.41 32.95
C PHE A 64 -1.17 -4.73 32.31
N THR A 65 -2.42 -4.81 31.90
CA THR A 65 -2.92 -5.88 31.03
C THR A 65 -2.07 -5.85 29.77
N SER A 66 -1.49 -7.00 29.45
CA SER A 66 -0.62 -7.28 28.31
C SER A 66 -0.90 -6.38 27.11
N GLU A 67 0.11 -5.63 26.69
CA GLU A 67 0.22 -5.13 25.32
C GLU A 67 -0.18 -6.27 24.38
N LYS A 68 -1.33 -6.13 23.72
CA LYS A 68 -1.78 -7.10 22.75
C LYS A 68 -0.75 -7.02 21.62
N LYS A 69 0.15 -8.01 21.54
CA LYS A 69 1.13 -8.16 20.45
C LYS A 69 0.42 -7.84 19.13
N PRO A 70 0.95 -6.93 18.28
CA PRO A 70 0.32 -6.63 17.01
C PRO A 70 0.08 -7.94 16.28
N GLU A 71 -1.19 -8.21 15.96
CA GLU A 71 -1.56 -9.42 15.22
C GLU A 71 -0.85 -9.37 13.87
N PRO A 72 -0.31 -10.49 13.37
CA PRO A 72 0.40 -10.48 12.10
C PRO A 72 -0.55 -10.03 10.98
N GLU A 73 -0.11 -9.11 10.12
CA GLU A 73 -0.94 -8.59 9.01
C GLU A 73 -1.45 -9.71 8.08
N VAL A 74 -0.72 -10.83 8.03
CA VAL A 74 -1.10 -12.07 7.34
C VAL A 74 -0.94 -13.27 8.29
N GLU A 75 -2.05 -13.95 8.58
CA GLU A 75 -2.08 -15.19 9.38
C GLU A 75 -2.54 -16.37 8.51
N ASP A 76 -1.81 -17.49 8.54
CA ASP A 76 -2.30 -18.76 7.98
C ASP A 76 -3.23 -19.44 9.00
N LEU A 77 -4.53 -19.45 8.70
CA LEU A 77 -5.58 -20.07 9.51
C LEU A 77 -5.75 -21.58 9.20
N GLY A 78 -4.91 -22.13 8.32
CA GLY A 78 -4.89 -23.53 7.96
C GLY A 78 -5.79 -23.90 6.78
N ALA A 79 -6.29 -25.14 6.78
CA ALA A 79 -7.01 -25.70 5.65
C ALA A 79 -8.39 -25.04 5.41
N PRO A 80 -8.86 -24.95 4.15
CA PRO A 80 -10.21 -24.52 3.80
C PRO A 80 -11.31 -25.27 4.55
N THR A 81 -12.35 -24.53 4.95
CA THR A 81 -13.53 -25.10 5.61
C THR A 81 -14.34 -25.99 4.64
N ALA A 82 -15.21 -26.84 5.17
CA ALA A 82 -16.12 -27.65 4.34
C ALA A 82 -16.95 -26.80 3.36
N LYS A 83 -17.37 -25.59 3.77
CA LYS A 83 -18.09 -24.64 2.90
C LYS A 83 -17.22 -24.11 1.77
N GLN A 84 -15.97 -23.77 2.08
CA GLN A 84 -15.00 -23.32 1.07
C GLN A 84 -14.66 -24.44 0.09
N ILE A 85 -14.49 -25.67 0.57
CA ILE A 85 -14.27 -26.85 -0.29
C ILE A 85 -15.48 -27.08 -1.21
N ALA A 86 -16.70 -26.98 -0.69
CA ALA A 86 -17.92 -27.09 -1.50
C ALA A 86 -17.97 -26.01 -2.59
N ALA A 87 -17.61 -24.76 -2.27
CA ALA A 87 -17.53 -23.68 -3.25
C ALA A 87 -16.44 -23.92 -4.31
N LEU A 88 -15.30 -24.52 -3.95
CA LEU A 88 -14.24 -24.88 -4.91
C LEU A 88 -14.68 -25.97 -5.88
N ILE A 89 -15.47 -26.93 -5.42
CA ILE A 89 -16.10 -27.96 -6.28
C ILE A 89 -17.12 -27.29 -7.20
N ALA A 90 -18.00 -26.45 -6.65
CA ALA A 90 -19.01 -25.72 -7.42
C ALA A 90 -18.37 -24.85 -8.52
N SER A 91 -17.23 -24.21 -8.22
CA SER A 91 -16.46 -23.41 -9.17
C SER A 91 -15.56 -24.22 -10.10
N ARG A 92 -15.64 -25.57 -10.04
CA ARG A 92 -14.84 -26.51 -10.85
C ARG A 92 -13.31 -26.33 -10.69
N ARG A 93 -12.87 -25.77 -9.57
CA ARG A 93 -11.43 -25.64 -9.24
C ARG A 93 -10.84 -26.97 -8.77
N ILE A 94 -11.66 -27.78 -8.11
CA ILE A 94 -11.39 -29.17 -7.76
C ILE A 94 -12.59 -30.03 -8.15
N ARG A 95 -12.40 -31.35 -8.26
CA ARG A 95 -13.50 -32.30 -8.51
C ARG A 95 -13.96 -32.96 -7.21
N HIS A 96 -13.03 -33.23 -6.31
CA HIS A 96 -13.28 -33.92 -5.05
C HIS A 96 -12.44 -33.28 -3.92
N PRO A 97 -12.87 -33.34 -2.64
CA PRO A 97 -12.09 -32.80 -1.52
C PRO A 97 -10.63 -33.26 -1.43
N ARG A 98 -10.32 -34.47 -1.92
CA ARG A 98 -8.96 -35.02 -1.96
C ARG A 98 -8.01 -34.28 -2.91
N ASP A 99 -8.56 -33.49 -3.84
CA ASP A 99 -7.76 -32.71 -4.80
C ASP A 99 -7.29 -31.38 -4.19
N LEU A 100 -7.68 -31.07 -2.95
CA LEU A 100 -7.37 -29.81 -2.28
C LEU A 100 -5.86 -29.60 -2.07
N ASP A 101 -5.15 -30.66 -1.73
CA ASP A 101 -3.71 -30.61 -1.49
C ASP A 101 -2.94 -30.15 -2.74
N ALA A 102 -3.41 -30.54 -3.93
CA ALA A 102 -2.81 -30.10 -5.20
C ALA A 102 -3.01 -28.61 -5.47
N LEU A 103 -4.05 -27.98 -4.90
CA LEU A 103 -4.22 -26.53 -4.96
C LEU A 103 -3.44 -25.79 -3.87
N ALA A 104 -3.06 -26.49 -2.80
CA ALA A 104 -2.45 -25.92 -1.60
C ALA A 104 -3.20 -24.67 -1.08
N ALA A 105 -4.53 -24.64 -1.26
CA ALA A 105 -5.35 -23.52 -0.82
C ALA A 105 -5.35 -23.44 0.71
N ARG A 106 -5.36 -22.21 1.24
CA ARG A 106 -5.36 -21.92 2.68
C ARG A 106 -6.43 -20.90 3.03
N ARG A 107 -6.89 -20.95 4.27
CA ARG A 107 -7.61 -19.83 4.90
C ARG A 107 -6.56 -18.87 5.41
N LEU A 108 -6.69 -17.60 5.06
CA LEU A 108 -5.78 -16.57 5.52
C LEU A 108 -6.58 -15.51 6.27
N ARG A 109 -6.07 -15.02 7.39
CA ARG A 109 -6.48 -13.71 7.90
C ARG A 109 -5.56 -12.68 7.27
N VAL A 110 -6.15 -11.73 6.57
CA VAL A 110 -5.44 -10.58 6.02
C VAL A 110 -6.25 -9.34 6.37
N TRP A 111 -5.63 -8.40 7.08
CA TRP A 111 -6.27 -7.16 7.55
C TRP A 111 -7.57 -7.41 8.34
N GLU A 112 -7.51 -8.25 9.37
CA GLU A 112 -8.66 -8.61 10.23
C GLU A 112 -9.82 -9.31 9.50
N ARG A 113 -9.64 -9.72 8.24
CA ARG A 113 -10.66 -10.41 7.45
C ARG A 113 -10.16 -11.75 6.99
N GLU A 114 -11.05 -12.73 6.98
CA GLU A 114 -10.77 -14.03 6.40
C GLU A 114 -10.78 -13.95 4.86
N TRP A 115 -9.89 -14.70 4.23
CA TRP A 115 -9.76 -14.87 2.78
C TRP A 115 -9.50 -16.33 2.46
N LEU A 116 -9.89 -16.74 1.25
CA LEU A 116 -9.39 -17.98 0.66
C LEU A 116 -8.17 -17.65 -0.20
N GLY A 117 -6.99 -18.11 0.23
CA GLY A 117 -5.72 -17.90 -0.44
C GLY A 117 -5.33 -19.08 -1.35
N PHE A 118 -4.84 -18.76 -2.55
CA PHE A 118 -4.22 -19.71 -3.45
C PHE A 118 -2.76 -19.34 -3.66
N PRO A 119 -1.80 -20.28 -3.46
CA PRO A 119 -0.41 -19.98 -3.71
C PRO A 119 -0.19 -19.69 -5.20
N THR A 120 0.68 -18.73 -5.50
CA THR A 120 1.10 -18.47 -6.89
C THR A 120 2.36 -19.25 -7.24
N VAL A 121 2.62 -19.46 -8.53
CA VAL A 121 3.83 -20.15 -9.03
C VAL A 121 5.12 -19.39 -8.68
N GLY A 122 5.04 -18.08 -8.47
CA GLY A 122 6.16 -17.31 -7.95
C GLY A 122 6.41 -17.61 -6.48
N GLY A 123 5.33 -17.92 -5.74
CA GLY A 123 5.12 -17.86 -4.29
C GLY A 123 4.20 -16.68 -3.94
N GLY A 124 3.79 -16.53 -2.67
CA GLY A 124 2.77 -15.55 -2.28
C GLY A 124 1.33 -16.01 -2.63
N TRP A 125 0.34 -15.12 -2.49
CA TRP A 125 -1.07 -15.50 -2.43
C TRP A 125 -1.97 -14.73 -3.41
N LYS A 126 -2.88 -15.44 -4.09
CA LYS A 126 -4.07 -14.87 -4.71
C LYS A 126 -5.24 -14.98 -3.75
N LEU A 127 -5.86 -13.86 -3.42
CA LEU A 127 -6.96 -13.81 -2.46
C LEU A 127 -8.34 -13.86 -3.15
N VAL A 128 -9.20 -14.74 -2.65
CA VAL A 128 -10.62 -14.81 -2.99
C VAL A 128 -11.45 -14.33 -1.80
N ALA A 129 -12.35 -13.40 -2.09
CA ALA A 129 -13.22 -12.82 -1.07
C ALA A 129 -14.23 -13.86 -0.57
N VAL A 130 -14.42 -13.87 0.75
CA VAL A 130 -15.47 -14.66 1.40
C VAL A 130 -16.57 -13.75 1.96
N ASP A 131 -17.76 -14.30 2.15
CA ASP A 131 -18.85 -13.62 2.88
C ASP A 131 -18.64 -13.66 4.40
N ALA A 132 -19.59 -13.09 5.15
CA ALA A 132 -19.54 -13.06 6.62
C ALA A 132 -19.57 -14.46 7.26
N GLN A 133 -19.96 -15.48 6.49
CA GLN A 133 -20.00 -16.88 6.90
C GLN A 133 -18.77 -17.67 6.40
N GLY A 134 -17.77 -16.98 5.85
CA GLY A 134 -16.52 -17.57 5.36
C GLY A 134 -16.66 -18.29 4.01
N THR A 135 -17.76 -18.10 3.28
CA THR A 135 -18.03 -18.78 2.01
C THR A 135 -17.49 -17.97 0.83
N PRO A 136 -16.68 -18.56 -0.08
CA PRO A 136 -16.17 -17.85 -1.26
C PRO A 136 -17.31 -17.35 -2.13
N ARG A 137 -17.21 -16.09 -2.59
CA ARG A 137 -18.23 -15.53 -3.48
C ARG A 137 -18.03 -16.05 -4.90
N LEU A 138 -19.13 -16.37 -5.57
CA LEU A 138 -19.17 -16.80 -6.97
C LEU A 138 -19.91 -15.75 -7.81
N ASP A 139 -19.48 -15.54 -9.06
CA ASP A 139 -20.25 -14.77 -10.02
C ASP A 139 -21.45 -15.56 -10.56
N GLU A 140 -22.28 -14.94 -11.41
CA GLU A 140 -23.45 -15.60 -12.02
C GLU A 140 -23.08 -16.86 -12.82
N GLY A 141 -21.83 -16.95 -13.30
CA GLY A 141 -21.29 -18.10 -14.02
C GLY A 141 -20.70 -19.19 -13.12
N GLY A 142 -20.74 -19.00 -11.79
CA GLY A 142 -20.16 -19.93 -10.82
C GLY A 142 -18.63 -19.83 -10.70
N THR A 143 -18.01 -18.77 -11.21
CA THR A 143 -16.56 -18.55 -11.08
C THR A 143 -16.26 -17.84 -9.76
N LEU A 144 -15.17 -18.24 -9.08
CA LEU A 144 -14.72 -17.55 -7.87
C LEU A 144 -14.45 -16.06 -8.17
N ILE A 145 -15.17 -15.20 -7.43
CA ILE A 145 -14.93 -13.77 -7.42
C ILE A 145 -13.63 -13.56 -6.66
N ARG A 146 -12.54 -13.32 -7.40
CA ARG A 146 -11.32 -12.81 -6.78
C ARG A 146 -11.62 -11.45 -6.17
N ARG A 147 -10.82 -11.05 -5.18
CA ARG A 147 -10.88 -9.69 -4.61
C ARG A 147 -10.96 -8.59 -5.69
N ASN A 148 -10.34 -8.83 -6.84
CA ASN A 148 -10.23 -7.89 -7.96
C ASN A 148 -11.33 -7.97 -9.02
N ILE A 149 -12.37 -8.80 -8.85
CA ILE A 149 -13.49 -8.86 -9.80
C ILE A 149 -14.61 -7.94 -9.30
N GLY A 150 -14.50 -6.66 -9.69
CA GLY A 150 -15.41 -5.57 -9.36
C GLY A 150 -14.90 -4.26 -9.97
N LYS A 151 -15.57 -3.12 -9.71
CA LYS A 151 -15.03 -1.79 -10.07
C LYS A 151 -13.60 -1.68 -9.50
N VAL A 152 -12.63 -1.26 -10.31
CA VAL A 152 -11.23 -1.09 -9.89
C VAL A 152 -11.17 -0.29 -8.58
N SER A 153 -10.31 -0.73 -7.66
CA SER A 153 -10.17 -0.19 -6.32
C SER A 153 -8.71 -0.24 -5.89
N LEU A 154 -8.44 0.22 -4.67
CA LEU A 154 -7.19 0.01 -3.97
C LEU A 154 -7.33 -1.05 -2.89
N VAL A 155 -6.21 -1.70 -2.60
CA VAL A 155 -5.95 -2.50 -1.41
C VAL A 155 -4.92 -1.72 -0.60
N VAL A 156 -5.12 -1.59 0.71
CA VAL A 156 -4.31 -0.75 1.61
C VAL A 156 -3.99 -1.50 2.89
N SER A 157 -2.83 -1.21 3.50
CA SER A 157 -2.36 -1.88 4.73
C SER A 157 -3.18 -1.45 5.94
N SER A 158 -2.99 -2.14 7.08
CA SER A 158 -3.71 -1.78 8.31
C SER A 158 -3.34 -0.37 8.78
N ALA A 159 -2.09 0.06 8.59
CA ALA A 159 -1.62 1.42 8.91
C ALA A 159 -2.46 2.52 8.22
N VAL A 160 -2.79 2.33 6.93
CA VAL A 160 -3.66 3.26 6.19
C VAL A 160 -5.06 3.29 6.80
N ARG A 161 -5.63 2.12 7.12
CA ARG A 161 -6.96 2.03 7.74
C ARG A 161 -6.98 2.72 9.10
N MET A 162 -5.99 2.43 9.94
CA MET A 162 -5.85 3.02 11.26
C MET A 162 -5.75 4.54 11.19
N ALA A 163 -4.98 5.09 10.24
CA ALA A 163 -4.90 6.53 10.02
C ALA A 163 -6.28 7.16 9.77
N PHE A 164 -7.17 6.50 9.02
CA PHE A 164 -8.55 6.99 8.84
C PHE A 164 -9.41 6.81 10.09
N GLU A 165 -9.25 5.72 10.83
CA GLU A 165 -10.04 5.40 12.03
C GLU A 165 -9.70 6.32 13.21
N THR A 166 -8.44 6.71 13.37
CA THR A 166 -7.96 7.54 14.50
C THR A 166 -7.93 9.04 14.18
N GLY A 167 -8.34 9.46 12.98
CA GLY A 167 -8.42 10.88 12.63
C GLY A 167 -7.15 11.48 12.01
N HIS A 168 -6.71 10.93 10.88
CA HIS A 168 -5.63 11.37 9.98
C HIS A 168 -4.35 11.85 10.69
N ALA A 169 -3.49 10.89 11.06
CA ALA A 169 -2.08 11.21 11.25
C ALA A 169 -1.44 11.52 9.89
N ILE A 170 -0.63 12.57 9.80
CA ILE A 170 0.23 12.81 8.64
C ILE A 170 1.12 11.58 8.49
N LEU A 171 0.92 10.80 7.42
CA LEU A 171 1.74 9.63 7.15
C LEU A 171 3.02 10.08 6.44
N HIS A 172 4.17 9.71 6.96
CA HIS A 172 5.44 10.19 6.39
C HIS A 172 5.72 9.57 5.01
N ARG A 173 5.64 8.25 4.88
CA ARG A 173 5.97 7.52 3.64
C ARG A 173 4.92 6.45 3.37
N ALA A 174 4.54 6.26 2.11
CA ALA A 174 3.82 5.08 1.64
C ALA A 174 4.54 4.35 0.50
N PHE A 175 4.35 3.04 0.43
CA PHE A 175 4.76 2.20 -0.69
C PHE A 175 3.57 1.93 -1.63
N ASP A 176 3.69 2.30 -2.90
CA ASP A 176 2.73 1.94 -3.94
C ASP A 176 3.30 0.81 -4.81
N VAL A 177 2.82 -0.41 -4.55
CA VAL A 177 3.38 -1.67 -5.08
C VAL A 177 2.50 -2.29 -6.15
N GLU A 178 3.09 -3.00 -7.12
CA GLU A 178 2.40 -3.51 -8.34
C GLU A 178 1.16 -4.36 -8.07
N GLY A 179 1.27 -5.35 -7.19
CA GLY A 179 0.16 -6.25 -6.91
C GLY A 179 -0.01 -6.65 -5.45
N GLU A 180 -1.08 -7.40 -5.19
CA GLU A 180 -1.39 -7.95 -3.87
C GLU A 180 -0.25 -8.81 -3.33
N SER A 181 0.38 -9.65 -4.17
CA SER A 181 1.48 -10.50 -3.72
C SER A 181 2.66 -9.68 -3.19
N ASP A 182 3.01 -8.58 -3.85
CA ASP A 182 4.08 -7.68 -3.42
C ASP A 182 3.71 -7.00 -2.11
N MET A 183 2.48 -6.52 -2.01
CA MET A 183 1.98 -5.88 -0.80
C MET A 183 1.96 -6.84 0.39
N LEU A 184 1.46 -8.07 0.20
CA LEU A 184 1.44 -9.08 1.25
C LEU A 184 2.85 -9.47 1.69
N SER A 185 3.82 -9.47 0.77
CA SER A 185 5.22 -9.77 1.08
C SER A 185 5.89 -8.60 1.81
N LEU A 186 5.58 -7.38 1.40
CA LEU A 186 6.04 -6.16 2.06
C LEU A 186 5.57 -6.11 3.52
N ILE A 187 4.26 -6.24 3.76
CA ILE A 187 3.70 -6.16 5.12
C ILE A 187 4.09 -7.35 6.00
N ALA A 188 4.39 -8.51 5.41
CA ALA A 188 4.92 -9.65 6.17
C ALA A 188 6.35 -9.37 6.68
N CYS A 189 7.15 -8.61 5.93
CA CYS A 189 8.51 -8.23 6.30
C CYS A 189 8.58 -6.88 7.05
N MET A 190 7.60 -6.01 6.86
CA MET A 190 7.44 -4.69 7.47
C MET A 190 5.99 -4.49 7.93
N PRO A 191 5.60 -5.01 9.10
CA PRO A 191 4.22 -4.96 9.58
C PRO A 191 3.63 -3.55 9.68
N ASP A 192 4.46 -2.55 9.97
CA ASP A 192 4.03 -1.15 10.13
C ASP A 192 4.09 -0.35 8.81
N ALA A 193 4.38 -1.00 7.67
CA ALA A 193 4.47 -0.33 6.39
C ALA A 193 3.10 0.25 5.98
N VAL A 194 3.10 1.55 5.65
CA VAL A 194 2.00 2.15 4.89
C VAL A 194 2.14 1.70 3.45
N ALA A 195 1.25 0.82 2.99
CA ALA A 195 1.34 0.22 1.67
C ALA A 195 -0.02 0.23 0.96
N LEU A 196 0.02 0.35 -0.36
CA LEU A 196 -1.15 0.23 -1.21
C LEU A 196 -0.83 -0.41 -2.56
N THR A 197 -1.85 -1.02 -3.16
CA THR A 197 -1.77 -1.56 -4.52
C THR A 197 -3.12 -1.44 -5.23
N GLY A 198 -3.08 -1.28 -6.56
CA GLY A 198 -4.27 -1.19 -7.41
C GLY A 198 -4.77 -2.55 -7.86
N THR A 199 -6.09 -2.72 -7.91
CA THR A 199 -6.71 -3.97 -8.40
C THR A 199 -6.87 -4.02 -9.92
N GLY A 200 -6.39 -2.99 -10.64
CA GLY A 200 -6.62 -2.77 -12.07
C GLY A 200 -5.56 -3.34 -13.01
N GLY A 201 -4.53 -3.98 -12.45
CA GLY A 201 -3.35 -4.45 -13.18
C GLY A 201 -2.27 -3.38 -13.37
N ALA A 202 -1.06 -3.82 -13.73
CA ALA A 202 0.20 -3.08 -13.75
C ALA A 202 0.14 -1.63 -14.29
N GLY A 203 -0.69 -1.38 -15.31
CA GLY A 203 -0.75 -0.10 -16.01
C GLY A 203 -1.95 0.78 -15.67
N SER A 204 -2.80 0.36 -14.72
CA SER A 204 -4.08 1.00 -14.40
C SER A 204 -4.01 1.81 -13.12
N LEU A 205 -4.46 3.06 -13.19
CA LEU A 205 -4.64 3.96 -12.04
C LEU A 205 -6.11 4.15 -11.68
N ALA A 206 -7.03 3.35 -12.24
CA ALA A 206 -8.45 3.52 -11.98
C ALA A 206 -8.83 3.32 -10.50
N GLY A 207 -8.01 2.61 -9.73
CA GLY A 207 -8.13 2.51 -8.27
C GLY A 207 -7.76 3.83 -7.58
N HIS A 208 -6.61 4.39 -7.95
CA HIS A 208 -6.13 5.70 -7.48
C HIS A 208 -7.14 6.80 -7.81
N ASP A 209 -7.58 6.90 -9.07
CA ASP A 209 -8.56 7.90 -9.52
C ASP A 209 -9.87 7.83 -8.72
N ARG A 210 -10.33 6.60 -8.44
CA ARG A 210 -11.57 6.38 -7.70
C ARG A 210 -11.47 6.83 -6.23
N HIS A 211 -10.29 6.73 -5.65
CA HIS A 211 -10.03 7.02 -4.23
C HIS A 211 -9.13 8.25 -4.04
N ARG A 212 -9.14 9.18 -5.02
CA ARG A 212 -8.22 10.32 -5.05
C ARG A 212 -8.32 11.18 -3.79
N ASP A 213 -9.54 11.49 -3.36
CA ASP A 213 -9.79 12.35 -2.20
C ASP A 213 -9.30 11.69 -0.91
N GLN A 214 -9.53 10.37 -0.76
CA GLN A 214 -9.03 9.60 0.37
C GLN A 214 -7.49 9.56 0.37
N LEU A 215 -6.86 9.30 -0.78
CA LEU A 215 -5.40 9.29 -0.88
C LEU A 215 -4.79 10.67 -0.61
N ALA A 216 -5.45 11.75 -1.02
CA ALA A 216 -5.03 13.11 -0.67
C ALA A 216 -5.18 13.39 0.83
N ALA A 217 -6.24 12.88 1.47
CA ALA A 217 -6.48 13.05 2.90
C ALA A 217 -5.44 12.33 3.79
N LEU A 218 -4.69 11.35 3.26
CA LEU A 218 -3.57 10.73 3.98
C LEU A 218 -2.41 11.70 4.25
N ALA A 219 -2.36 12.84 3.54
CA ALA A 219 -1.34 13.87 3.69
C ALA A 219 0.11 13.30 3.65
N LEU A 220 0.36 12.41 2.70
CA LEU A 220 1.65 11.72 2.57
C LEU A 220 2.78 12.70 2.25
N ALA A 221 3.88 12.67 3.01
CA ALA A 221 5.07 13.45 2.66
C ALA A 221 5.81 12.83 1.46
N GLU A 222 5.84 11.49 1.40
CA GLU A 222 6.54 10.73 0.36
C GLU A 222 5.79 9.49 -0.10
N VAL A 223 5.89 9.17 -1.39
CA VAL A 223 5.47 7.89 -1.97
C VAL A 223 6.62 7.24 -2.71
N VAL A 224 6.92 6.00 -2.33
CA VAL A 224 7.91 5.13 -2.97
C VAL A 224 7.17 4.13 -3.85
N ILE A 225 7.41 4.19 -5.16
CA ILE A 225 6.79 3.32 -6.14
C ILE A 225 7.70 2.14 -6.41
N VAL A 226 7.17 0.93 -6.25
CA VAL A 226 7.88 -0.32 -6.53
C VAL A 226 7.06 -1.15 -7.50
N ARG A 227 7.63 -1.44 -8.68
CA ARG A 227 6.98 -2.22 -9.74
C ARG A 227 7.90 -3.32 -10.24
N ASP A 228 7.33 -4.27 -10.97
CA ASP A 228 8.04 -5.39 -11.58
C ASP A 228 9.12 -4.90 -12.55
N LEU A 229 10.20 -5.67 -12.68
CA LEU A 229 11.33 -5.37 -13.56
C LEU A 229 11.04 -5.59 -15.06
N ASP A 230 9.78 -5.64 -15.46
CA ASP A 230 9.36 -5.78 -16.84
C ASP A 230 8.93 -4.43 -17.47
N ASN A 231 8.55 -4.47 -18.75
CA ASN A 231 8.16 -3.25 -19.46
C ASN A 231 6.82 -2.67 -18.97
N ALA A 232 5.90 -3.52 -18.52
CA ALA A 232 4.61 -3.10 -18.01
C ALA A 232 4.80 -2.40 -16.65
N GLY A 233 5.61 -2.98 -15.76
CA GLY A 233 5.98 -2.41 -14.47
C GLY A 233 6.67 -1.06 -14.60
N ARG A 234 7.67 -0.93 -15.49
CA ARG A 234 8.32 0.37 -15.79
C ARG A 234 7.34 1.43 -16.29
N THR A 235 6.44 1.06 -17.18
CA THR A 235 5.40 1.98 -17.69
C THR A 235 4.41 2.36 -16.60
N GLY A 236 4.01 1.40 -15.77
CA GLY A 236 3.14 1.59 -14.61
C GLY A 236 3.77 2.52 -13.56
N ALA A 237 5.05 2.37 -13.30
CA ALA A 237 5.80 3.20 -12.36
C ALA A 237 5.79 4.67 -12.77
N ALA A 238 6.07 4.97 -14.04
CA ALA A 238 6.04 6.34 -14.56
C ALA A 238 4.65 6.98 -14.47
N LYS A 239 3.58 6.21 -14.73
CA LYS A 239 2.20 6.68 -14.60
C LYS A 239 1.84 6.98 -13.14
N ALA A 240 2.14 6.04 -12.24
CA ALA A 240 1.89 6.22 -10.81
C ALA A 240 2.67 7.42 -10.27
N ALA A 241 3.91 7.63 -10.74
CA ALA A 241 4.74 8.75 -10.33
C ALA A 241 4.13 10.09 -10.73
N ALA A 242 3.69 10.21 -11.99
CA ALA A 242 2.99 11.41 -12.45
C ALA A 242 1.69 11.66 -11.69
N TRP A 243 0.96 10.60 -11.30
CA TRP A 243 -0.28 10.71 -10.55
C TRP A 243 -0.06 11.23 -9.12
N TRP A 244 0.88 10.63 -8.39
CA TRP A 244 1.23 11.03 -7.01
C TRP A 244 1.86 12.42 -6.95
N HIS A 245 2.73 12.75 -7.90
CA HIS A 245 3.25 14.11 -8.04
C HIS A 245 2.12 15.13 -8.29
N GLY A 246 1.02 14.72 -8.93
CA GLY A 246 -0.18 15.53 -9.10
C GLY A 246 -0.98 15.78 -7.81
N LEU A 247 -0.56 15.19 -6.69
CA LEU A 247 -1.06 15.46 -5.33
C LEU A 247 -0.03 16.22 -4.48
N ASP A 248 1.04 16.76 -5.08
CA ASP A 248 2.11 17.49 -4.38
C ASP A 248 2.89 16.64 -3.35
N VAL A 249 2.98 15.33 -3.60
CA VAL A 249 3.73 14.38 -2.78
C VAL A 249 5.14 14.18 -3.36
N THR A 250 6.16 14.05 -2.51
CA THR A 250 7.50 13.65 -2.98
C THR A 250 7.44 12.22 -3.51
N VAL A 251 7.83 12.01 -4.77
CA VAL A 251 7.78 10.67 -5.37
C VAL A 251 9.19 10.12 -5.55
N ARG A 252 9.38 8.84 -5.26
CA ARG A 252 10.57 8.07 -5.66
C ARG A 252 10.14 6.82 -6.43
N ILE A 253 10.87 6.49 -7.49
CA ILE A 253 10.72 5.19 -8.16
C ILE A 253 11.89 4.32 -7.70
N LEU A 254 11.60 3.29 -6.90
CA LEU A 254 12.60 2.35 -6.42
C LEU A 254 12.93 1.36 -7.53
N ALA A 255 14.22 1.28 -7.88
CA ALA A 255 14.72 0.27 -8.81
C ALA A 255 15.16 -0.98 -8.03
N LEU A 256 14.43 -2.08 -8.20
CA LEU A 256 14.83 -3.37 -7.62
C LEU A 256 16.14 -3.86 -8.28
N PRO A 257 16.97 -4.65 -7.57
CA PRO A 257 18.23 -5.14 -8.12
C PRO A 257 18.05 -5.96 -9.39
N ALA A 258 18.83 -5.64 -10.44
CA ALA A 258 18.79 -6.35 -11.72
C ALA A 258 19.11 -7.85 -11.60
N ALA A 259 19.76 -8.27 -10.51
CA ALA A 259 20.03 -9.67 -10.20
C ALA A 259 18.75 -10.52 -10.04
N LEU A 260 17.57 -9.91 -9.84
CA LEU A 260 16.28 -10.64 -9.86
C LEU A 260 15.88 -11.13 -11.27
N GLY A 261 16.47 -10.53 -12.31
CA GLY A 261 16.16 -10.76 -13.73
C GLY A 261 14.96 -9.95 -14.24
N ASP A 262 14.68 -10.05 -15.54
CA ASP A 262 13.66 -9.25 -16.27
C ASP A 262 12.21 -9.43 -15.79
N LYS A 263 11.97 -10.36 -14.87
CA LYS A 263 10.66 -10.64 -14.26
C LYS A 263 10.74 -10.68 -12.74
N GLY A 264 11.77 -10.06 -12.17
CA GLY A 264 11.88 -9.86 -10.74
C GLY A 264 10.79 -8.92 -10.26
N ASP A 265 10.20 -9.26 -9.11
CA ASP A 265 9.21 -8.44 -8.42
C ASP A 265 9.67 -8.17 -6.96
N LEU A 266 8.92 -7.34 -6.24
CA LEU A 266 9.26 -6.98 -4.85
C LEU A 266 9.21 -8.21 -3.94
N ARG A 267 8.29 -9.12 -4.20
CA ARG A 267 8.21 -10.37 -3.47
C ARG A 267 9.50 -11.19 -3.62
N ASP A 268 10.01 -11.37 -4.83
CA ASP A 268 11.22 -12.15 -5.09
C ASP A 268 12.42 -11.54 -4.38
N TYR A 269 12.47 -10.21 -4.28
CA TYR A 269 13.47 -9.50 -3.48
C TYR A 269 13.41 -9.86 -1.99
N LEU A 270 12.22 -9.79 -1.38
CA LEU A 270 12.02 -9.94 0.06
C LEU A 270 11.96 -11.39 0.55
N LEU A 271 11.36 -12.29 -0.23
CA LEU A 271 11.01 -13.65 0.18
C LEU A 271 11.64 -14.72 -0.71
N GLY A 272 12.30 -14.33 -1.80
CA GLY A 272 12.84 -15.27 -2.77
C GLY A 272 11.76 -16.06 -3.50
N ARG A 273 12.18 -17.13 -4.20
CA ARG A 273 11.31 -18.06 -4.93
C ARG A 273 11.52 -19.49 -4.43
N PRO A 274 10.46 -20.20 -4.01
CA PRO A 274 10.58 -21.61 -3.68
C PRO A 274 10.90 -22.44 -4.93
N ALA A 275 11.53 -23.59 -4.74
CA ALA A 275 11.76 -24.54 -5.83
C ALA A 275 10.42 -25.03 -6.40
N MET A 276 10.21 -24.88 -7.71
CA MET A 276 9.03 -25.39 -8.41
C MET A 276 9.41 -25.95 -9.78
N ASN A 277 8.77 -27.07 -10.16
CA ASN A 277 8.90 -27.68 -11.49
C ASN A 277 10.37 -27.84 -11.94
N ALA A 278 11.20 -28.44 -11.09
CA ALA A 278 12.63 -28.65 -11.30
C ALA A 278 13.50 -27.37 -11.40
N LYS A 279 12.94 -26.18 -11.12
CA LYS A 279 13.74 -24.96 -10.92
C LYS A 279 14.27 -24.91 -9.49
N THR A 280 15.52 -24.46 -9.35
CA THR A 280 16.15 -24.22 -8.04
C THR A 280 15.43 -23.11 -7.30
N ALA A 281 15.39 -23.23 -5.97
CA ALA A 281 14.97 -22.12 -5.13
C ALA A 281 15.91 -20.92 -5.36
N VAL A 282 15.37 -19.72 -5.22
CA VAL A 282 16.11 -18.47 -5.25
C VAL A 282 15.97 -17.87 -3.86
N GLU A 283 17.08 -17.65 -3.19
CA GLU A 283 17.08 -16.95 -1.90
C GLU A 283 16.63 -15.49 -2.08
N PRO A 284 16.06 -14.87 -1.03
CA PRO A 284 15.82 -13.43 -1.02
C PRO A 284 17.10 -12.66 -1.38
N LEU A 285 16.96 -11.56 -2.14
CA LEU A 285 18.10 -10.70 -2.47
C LEU A 285 18.29 -9.56 -1.47
N GLY A 286 17.31 -9.27 -0.61
CA GLY A 286 17.45 -8.28 0.45
C GLY A 286 16.34 -8.38 1.48
N SER A 287 16.57 -7.69 2.59
CA SER A 287 15.67 -7.59 3.72
C SER A 287 14.76 -6.36 3.62
N ALA A 288 13.85 -6.24 4.58
CA ALA A 288 13.08 -5.01 4.81
C ALA A 288 13.98 -3.78 5.03
N ALA A 289 15.06 -3.93 5.80
CA ALA A 289 16.00 -2.84 6.06
C ALA A 289 16.73 -2.40 4.79
N ASP A 290 17.15 -3.37 3.97
CA ASP A 290 17.78 -3.08 2.67
C ASP A 290 16.79 -2.38 1.72
N LEU A 291 15.50 -2.75 1.76
CA LEU A 291 14.47 -2.08 0.97
C LEU A 291 14.29 -0.60 1.37
N GLU A 292 14.29 -0.31 2.68
CA GLU A 292 14.20 1.06 3.19
C GLU A 292 15.43 1.90 2.80
N GLU A 293 16.62 1.30 2.81
CA GLU A 293 17.84 1.94 2.31
C GLU A 293 17.75 2.24 0.81
N LEU A 294 17.30 1.28 0.00
CA LEU A 294 17.05 1.48 -1.43
C LEU A 294 16.01 2.57 -1.69
N ALA A 295 14.95 2.61 -0.88
CA ALA A 295 13.91 3.64 -0.96
C ALA A 295 14.47 5.04 -0.66
N ALA A 296 15.26 5.18 0.39
CA ALA A 296 15.91 6.44 0.76
C ALA A 296 16.94 6.89 -0.29
N ALA A 297 17.68 5.96 -0.88
CA ALA A 297 18.69 6.22 -1.90
C ALA A 297 18.11 6.52 -3.30
N ALA A 298 16.90 6.05 -3.60
CA ALA A 298 16.25 6.28 -4.90
C ALA A 298 16.05 7.79 -5.13
N PRO A 299 16.44 8.38 -6.27
CA PRO A 299 16.33 9.82 -6.47
C PRO A 299 14.86 10.28 -6.48
N ALA A 300 14.62 11.50 -5.99
CA ALA A 300 13.32 12.14 -6.14
C ALA A 300 12.96 12.25 -7.62
N TRP A 301 11.80 11.71 -7.97
CA TRP A 301 11.27 11.72 -9.32
C TRP A 301 10.78 13.12 -9.67
N SER A 302 11.07 13.54 -10.90
CA SER A 302 10.51 14.75 -11.49
C SER A 302 9.97 14.44 -12.88
N PRO A 303 8.90 15.11 -13.31
CA PRO A 303 8.40 14.96 -14.67
C PRO A 303 9.49 15.37 -15.65
N SER A 304 9.78 14.50 -16.61
CA SER A 304 10.66 14.86 -17.71
C SER A 304 10.05 16.04 -18.47
N LYS A 305 10.86 17.06 -18.77
CA LYS A 305 10.45 18.19 -19.61
C LYS A 305 9.84 17.61 -20.89
N PRO A 306 8.62 17.99 -21.29
CA PRO A 306 8.13 17.63 -22.62
C PRO A 306 9.16 18.11 -23.63
N ALA A 307 9.56 17.24 -24.55
CA ALA A 307 10.42 17.63 -25.65
C ALA A 307 9.79 18.88 -26.29
N ALA A 308 10.57 19.95 -26.41
CA ALA A 308 10.10 21.17 -27.05
C ALA A 308 9.46 20.78 -28.39
N ASP A 309 8.21 21.17 -28.62
CA ASP A 309 7.49 20.93 -29.85
C ASP A 309 8.39 21.33 -31.03
N ASP A 310 8.88 20.35 -31.79
CA ASP A 310 9.57 20.62 -33.04
C ASP A 310 8.58 21.31 -33.98
N PRO A 311 8.82 22.58 -34.36
CA PRO A 311 7.95 23.33 -35.25
C PRO A 311 7.75 22.65 -36.62
N GLN A 312 8.60 21.69 -36.98
CA GLN A 312 8.52 20.97 -38.26
C GLN A 312 7.44 19.87 -38.30
N SER A 313 6.85 19.49 -37.17
CA SER A 313 5.81 18.44 -37.15
C SER A 313 4.40 18.91 -37.55
N ARG A 314 4.17 20.23 -37.73
CA ARG A 314 2.87 20.81 -38.13
C ARG A 314 2.61 20.81 -39.64
N GLY A 315 3.03 19.76 -40.34
CA GLY A 315 2.97 19.67 -41.80
C GLY A 315 2.35 18.38 -42.33
N SER A 316 1.13 17.98 -41.91
CA SER A 316 0.17 17.22 -42.76
C SER A 316 -1.02 16.65 -41.96
N ARG A 317 -2.00 17.48 -41.61
CA ARG A 317 -3.38 16.97 -41.43
C ARG A 317 -4.34 17.90 -42.17
N ARG A 318 -4.54 17.64 -43.45
CA ARG A 318 -5.68 18.18 -44.21
C ARG A 318 -6.96 17.71 -43.52
N ALA A 319 -7.75 18.68 -43.08
CA ALA A 319 -9.09 18.50 -42.53
C ALA A 319 -9.99 17.72 -43.52
N ARG A 320 -10.51 16.56 -43.10
CA ARG A 320 -11.69 15.97 -43.74
C ARG A 320 -12.91 16.64 -43.14
N SER A 321 -13.56 17.50 -43.93
CA SER A 321 -14.84 18.10 -43.58
C SER A 321 -15.90 17.02 -43.39
N ILE A 322 -16.49 16.96 -42.20
CA ILE A 322 -17.69 16.16 -41.91
C ILE A 322 -18.86 16.83 -42.66
N ARG A 323 -19.36 16.19 -43.73
CA ARG A 323 -20.65 16.58 -44.33
C ARG A 323 -21.77 16.09 -43.42
N ARG A 324 -22.51 17.03 -42.83
CA ARG A 324 -23.78 16.80 -42.14
C ARG A 324 -24.84 16.34 -43.14
N PHE A 325 -25.34 15.12 -42.98
CA PHE A 325 -26.58 14.68 -43.63
C PHE A 325 -27.76 15.44 -43.01
N HIS A 326 -28.42 16.29 -43.78
CA HIS A 326 -29.78 16.76 -43.47
C HIS A 326 -30.77 15.88 -44.23
N GLY A 327 -31.66 15.23 -43.48
CA GLY A 327 -32.82 14.57 -44.04
C GLY A 327 -33.82 15.59 -44.59
N SER A 328 -34.42 15.27 -45.73
CA SER A 328 -35.64 15.89 -46.23
C SER A 328 -36.56 14.79 -46.77
N ARG A 329 -37.79 14.81 -46.27
CA ARG A 329 -38.94 13.99 -46.71
C ARG A 329 -39.42 14.40 -48.12
N ALA A 330 -40.38 13.60 -48.61
CA ALA A 330 -41.40 13.85 -49.64
C ALA A 330 -40.96 13.42 -51.06
N ARG A 331 -41.68 12.58 -51.83
CA ARG A 331 -43.04 12.02 -51.82
C ARG A 331 -43.00 10.63 -52.42
#